data_AF-A0A314ZBH2-F1
#
_entry.id   AF-A0A314ZBH2-F1
#
_cell.length_a   1.000
_cell.length_b   1.000
_cell.length_c   1.000
_cell.angle_alpha   90.00
_cell.angle_beta   90.00
_cell.angle_gamma   90.00
#
_symmetry.space_group_name_H-M   'P 1'
#
loop_
_entity.id
_entity.type
_entity.pdbx_description
1 polymer ?
#
loop_
_entity_poly.entity_id
_entity_poly.type
_entity_poly.pdbx_seq_one_letter_code
_entity_poly.pdbx_strand_id
1 'polypeptide(L)'
;MAKLKRILVAISVLVVLACVPISECAKKPMTVARKEDIPFIKCQVCEKLAAQLHQQVKKKQAEITPKKISEYQIIEISENVCNLKKAEADWILQIDIVEQGDKLELVEQGSEGQCNSECKTIERACQENRTPGEIFVAKSAKEAEMEKIMKSMEGMPGAPGMKMYSRDELMNQNFGGEDADDEDDDDEDTQIPSKLGKVLREKESAKSDLKQRITNGILKTKETLKKHANQVSNWLRKTWRGLKKPASKKSTKANKAEL
;
A
#
# COMPACT_ATOMS: atom_id res chain seq x y z
N MET A 1 -40.78 64.58 -9.33
CA MET A 1 -40.21 63.72 -10.40
C MET A 1 -38.68 63.61 -10.35
N ALA A 2 -37.92 64.71 -10.36
CA ALA A 2 -36.44 64.66 -10.39
C ALA A 2 -35.78 64.03 -9.15
N LYS A 3 -36.32 64.28 -7.95
CA LYS A 3 -35.82 63.69 -6.70
C LYS A 3 -36.02 62.17 -6.64
N LEU A 4 -37.14 61.67 -7.15
CA LEU A 4 -37.45 60.24 -7.20
C LEU A 4 -36.52 59.49 -8.17
N LYS A 5 -36.20 60.10 -9.33
CA LYS A 5 -35.23 59.54 -10.28
C LYS A 5 -33.82 59.48 -9.69
N ARG A 6 -33.38 60.50 -8.94
CA ARG A 6 -32.08 60.49 -8.25
C ARG A 6 -31.99 59.42 -7.17
N ILE A 7 -33.07 59.23 -6.40
CA ILE A 7 -33.13 58.16 -5.39
C ILE A 7 -33.09 56.78 -6.05
N LEU A 8 -33.82 56.59 -7.16
CA LEU A 8 -33.79 55.32 -7.90
C LEU A 8 -32.39 54.98 -8.44
N VAL A 9 -31.67 55.98 -8.97
CA VAL A 9 -30.29 55.80 -9.47
C VAL A 9 -29.32 55.53 -8.32
N ALA A 10 -29.48 56.18 -7.16
CA ALA A 10 -28.64 55.90 -6.00
C ALA A 10 -28.86 54.46 -5.47
N ILE A 11 -30.10 54.00 -5.43
CA ILE A 11 -30.44 52.63 -5.04
C ILE A 11 -29.89 51.62 -6.07
N SER A 12 -29.99 51.90 -7.38
CA SER A 12 -29.45 51.00 -8.40
C SER A 12 -27.92 50.88 -8.32
N VAL A 13 -27.21 51.98 -8.00
CA VAL A 13 -25.75 51.96 -7.82
C VAL A 13 -25.34 51.19 -6.56
N LEU A 14 -26.09 51.32 -5.44
CA LEU A 14 -25.85 50.56 -4.21
C LEU A 14 -26.09 49.05 -4.40
N VAL A 15 -27.12 48.66 -5.17
CA VAL A 15 -27.39 47.26 -5.49
C VAL A 15 -26.28 46.67 -6.38
N VAL A 16 -25.77 47.43 -7.35
CA VAL A 16 -24.65 46.97 -8.20
C VAL A 16 -23.36 46.80 -7.38
N LEU A 17 -23.09 47.67 -6.40
CA LEU A 17 -21.93 47.52 -5.51
C LEU A 17 -22.01 46.28 -4.60
N ALA A 18 -23.21 45.92 -4.15
CA ALA A 18 -23.44 44.74 -3.29
C ALA A 18 -23.45 43.41 -4.07
N CYS A 19 -23.58 43.46 -5.40
CA CYS A 19 -23.64 42.28 -6.27
C CYS A 19 -22.31 41.93 -6.96
N VAL A 20 -21.21 42.64 -6.67
CA VAL A 20 -19.88 42.18 -7.08
C VAL A 20 -19.34 41.29 -5.98
N PRO A 21 -19.32 39.95 -6.14
CA PRO A 21 -18.53 39.13 -5.25
C PRO A 21 -17.07 39.52 -5.49
N ILE A 22 -16.46 40.18 -4.51
CA ILE A 22 -14.99 40.24 -4.40
C ILE A 22 -14.55 38.83 -4.03
N SER A 23 -14.66 37.93 -5.00
CA SER A 23 -14.04 36.62 -4.98
C SER A 23 -12.69 36.79 -5.66
N GLU A 24 -11.83 37.59 -5.03
CA GLU A 24 -10.40 37.34 -5.12
C GLU A 24 -10.13 36.05 -4.36
N CYS A 25 -10.49 34.93 -4.98
CA CYS A 25 -9.80 33.67 -4.76
C CYS A 25 -8.38 33.84 -5.30
N ALA A 26 -7.56 34.62 -4.59
CA ALA A 26 -6.13 34.45 -4.60
C ALA A 26 -5.91 32.99 -4.22
N LYS A 27 -5.63 32.16 -5.23
CA LYS A 27 -5.09 30.83 -5.00
C LYS A 27 -3.87 31.04 -4.12
N LYS A 28 -3.99 30.71 -2.83
CA LYS A 28 -2.87 30.72 -1.89
C LYS A 28 -1.72 30.04 -2.62
N PRO A 29 -0.53 30.68 -2.73
CA PRO A 29 0.60 30.02 -3.33
C PRO A 29 0.77 28.68 -2.60
N MET A 30 0.80 27.58 -3.35
CA MET A 30 1.08 26.28 -2.77
C MET A 30 2.51 26.36 -2.26
N THR A 31 2.67 26.67 -0.97
CA THR A 31 3.96 26.65 -0.30
C THR A 31 4.57 25.27 -0.50
N VAL A 32 5.82 25.20 -0.93
CA VAL A 32 6.51 23.93 -1.22
C VAL A 32 7.43 23.62 -0.05
N ALA A 33 7.55 22.34 0.32
CA ALA A 33 8.48 21.88 1.35
C ALA A 33 9.93 22.10 0.91
N ARG A 34 10.78 22.62 1.80
CA ARG A 34 12.23 22.72 1.63
C ARG A 34 12.84 21.35 1.91
N LYS A 35 13.45 20.74 0.90
CA LYS A 35 14.00 19.37 1.03
C LYS A 35 15.40 19.36 1.64
N GLU A 36 16.10 20.46 1.46
CA GLU A 36 17.42 20.77 1.97
C GLU A 36 17.49 20.76 3.51
N ASP A 37 16.40 21.14 4.19
CA ASP A 37 16.35 21.22 5.65
C ASP A 37 16.07 19.85 6.31
N ILE A 38 15.48 18.91 5.56
CA ILE A 38 15.03 17.60 6.06
C ILE A 38 16.14 16.84 6.79
N PRO A 39 17.37 16.72 6.27
CA PRO A 39 18.44 15.99 6.94
C PRO A 39 18.78 16.53 8.34
N PHE A 40 18.62 17.84 8.57
CA PHE A 40 18.97 18.50 9.83
C PHE A 40 17.87 18.37 10.88
N ILE A 41 16.61 18.31 10.46
CA ILE A 41 15.45 18.20 11.36
C ILE A 41 14.98 16.75 11.59
N LYS A 42 15.41 15.79 10.75
CA LYS A 42 14.87 14.41 10.73
C LYS A 42 14.83 13.74 12.10
N CYS A 43 15.91 13.84 12.88
CA CYS A 43 16.00 13.24 14.21
C CYS A 43 15.00 13.88 15.19
N GLN A 44 14.90 15.21 15.19
CA GLN A 44 13.99 15.95 16.08
C GLN A 44 12.53 15.65 15.73
N VAL A 45 12.20 15.59 14.43
CA VAL A 45 10.87 15.18 13.97
C VAL A 45 10.55 13.75 14.42
N CYS A 46 11.51 12.82 14.33
CA CYS A 46 11.31 11.43 14.76
C CYS A 46 11.00 11.32 16.26
N GLU A 47 11.73 12.05 17.09
CA GLU A 47 11.53 12.07 18.55
C GLU A 47 10.15 12.62 18.91
N LYS A 48 9.77 13.76 18.34
CA LYS A 48 8.45 14.37 18.54
C LYS A 48 7.32 13.46 18.03
N LEU A 49 7.48 12.89 16.85
CA LEU A 49 6.52 11.93 16.28
C LEU A 49 6.29 10.74 17.21
N ALA A 50 7.35 10.14 17.74
CA ALA A 50 7.22 9.01 18.67
C ALA A 50 6.46 9.40 19.96
N ALA A 51 6.75 10.58 20.51
CA ALA A 51 6.05 11.11 21.67
C ALA A 51 4.55 11.34 21.38
N GLN A 52 4.23 11.93 20.22
CA GLN A 52 2.85 12.22 19.81
C GLN A 52 2.05 10.94 19.56
N LEU A 53 2.63 9.94 18.90
CA LEU A 53 1.99 8.63 18.73
C LEU A 53 1.63 8.00 20.08
N HIS A 54 2.56 7.99 21.02
CA HIS A 54 2.33 7.43 22.35
C HIS A 54 1.24 8.21 23.11
N GLN A 55 1.25 9.54 23.05
CA GLN A 55 0.23 10.37 23.69
C GLN A 55 -1.17 10.17 23.09
N GLN A 56 -1.28 10.13 21.76
CA GLN A 56 -2.58 9.93 21.09
C GLN A 56 -3.16 8.54 21.35
N VAL A 57 -2.33 7.49 21.32
CA VAL A 57 -2.76 6.12 21.67
C VAL A 57 -3.22 6.08 23.13
N LYS A 58 -2.44 6.66 24.06
CA LYS A 58 -2.82 6.70 25.48
C LYS A 58 -4.13 7.47 25.72
N LYS A 59 -4.34 8.58 24.99
CA LYS A 59 -5.58 9.36 25.04
C LYS A 59 -6.77 8.53 24.55
N LYS A 60 -6.68 7.91 23.35
CA LYS A 60 -7.74 7.03 22.84
C LYS A 60 -8.00 5.84 23.78
N GLN A 61 -6.96 5.31 24.44
CA GLN A 61 -7.11 4.18 25.36
C GLN A 61 -7.92 4.55 26.61
N ALA A 62 -7.82 5.80 27.06
CA ALA A 62 -8.57 6.31 28.20
C ALA A 62 -10.05 6.58 27.85
N GLU A 63 -10.36 6.89 26.59
CA GLU A 63 -11.71 7.17 26.10
C GLU A 63 -12.52 5.89 25.80
N ILE A 64 -11.85 4.78 25.48
CA ILE A 64 -12.49 3.51 25.10
C ILE A 64 -12.73 2.62 26.33
N THR A 65 -13.93 2.05 26.44
CA THR A 65 -14.27 0.99 27.40
C THR A 65 -14.64 -0.29 26.66
N PRO A 66 -13.98 -1.45 26.92
CA PRO A 66 -12.85 -1.68 27.84
C PRO A 66 -11.58 -0.96 27.37
N LYS A 67 -10.61 -0.72 28.28
CA LYS A 67 -9.32 -0.02 28.03
C LYS A 67 -8.34 -0.80 27.11
N LYS A 68 -8.86 -1.55 26.14
CA LYS A 68 -8.13 -2.30 25.13
C LYS A 68 -8.36 -1.64 23.79
N ILE A 69 -7.31 -1.01 23.28
CA ILE A 69 -7.27 -0.49 21.92
C ILE A 69 -7.14 -1.66 20.93
N SER A 70 -7.83 -1.56 19.80
CA SER A 70 -7.63 -2.49 18.69
C SER A 70 -6.45 -2.05 17.82
N GLU A 71 -5.81 -3.01 17.15
CA GLU A 71 -4.72 -2.74 16.19
C GLU A 71 -5.13 -1.71 15.13
N TYR A 72 -6.35 -1.82 14.60
CA TYR A 72 -6.90 -0.91 13.61
C TYR A 72 -6.88 0.56 14.06
N GLN A 73 -7.20 0.82 15.33
CA GLN A 73 -7.18 2.17 15.89
C GLN A 73 -5.75 2.73 15.99
N ILE A 74 -4.77 1.88 16.29
CA ILE A 74 -3.35 2.27 16.30
C ILE A 74 -2.89 2.58 14.88
N ILE A 75 -3.27 1.74 13.91
CA ILE A 75 -2.94 1.93 12.50
C ILE A 75 -3.50 3.27 12.02
N GLU A 76 -4.78 3.57 12.29
CA GLU A 76 -5.41 4.84 11.91
C GLU A 76 -4.68 6.06 12.50
N ILE A 77 -4.35 6.02 13.80
CA ILE A 77 -3.55 7.10 14.43
C ILE A 77 -2.21 7.24 13.70
N SER A 78 -1.53 6.11 13.48
CA SER A 78 -0.23 6.13 12.83
C SER A 78 -0.33 6.70 11.42
N GLU A 79 -1.36 6.34 10.63
CA GLU A 79 -1.62 6.81 9.27
C GLU A 79 -1.86 8.32 9.19
N ASN A 80 -2.59 8.87 10.16
CA ASN A 80 -3.01 10.26 10.11
C ASN A 80 -2.06 11.23 10.83
N VAL A 81 -1.13 10.76 11.69
CA VAL A 81 -0.24 11.62 12.50
C VAL A 81 0.64 12.59 11.69
N CYS A 82 0.94 12.26 10.42
CA CYS A 82 1.72 13.10 9.50
C CYS A 82 0.86 13.77 8.41
N ASN A 83 -0.46 13.80 8.54
CA ASN A 83 -1.38 14.33 7.52
C ASN A 83 -2.03 15.62 7.99
N LEU A 84 -1.57 16.77 7.49
CA LEU A 84 -2.04 18.10 7.92
C LEU A 84 -3.56 18.35 7.75
N LYS A 85 -4.29 17.47 7.06
CA LYS A 85 -5.76 17.54 6.93
C LYS A 85 -6.50 16.83 8.06
N LYS A 86 -5.78 16.21 8.99
CA LYS A 86 -6.30 15.35 10.04
C LYS A 86 -5.90 15.91 11.39
N ALA A 87 -6.79 15.77 12.38
CA ALA A 87 -6.56 16.29 13.73
C ALA A 87 -5.35 15.61 14.41
N GLU A 88 -5.04 14.37 14.03
CA GLU A 88 -3.86 13.66 14.49
C GLU A 88 -2.54 14.36 14.12
N ALA A 89 -2.53 15.28 13.15
CA ALA A 89 -1.35 16.03 12.71
C ALA A 89 -1.32 17.49 13.23
N ASP A 90 -2.29 17.90 14.06
CA ASP A 90 -2.37 19.28 14.57
C ASP A 90 -1.11 19.68 15.37
N TRP A 91 -0.40 18.70 15.95
CA TRP A 91 0.89 18.92 16.61
C TRP A 91 1.94 19.56 15.68
N ILE A 92 1.88 19.33 14.35
CA ILE A 92 2.79 19.94 13.38
C ILE A 92 2.51 21.45 13.26
N LEU A 93 1.26 21.89 13.45
CA LEU A 93 0.87 23.30 13.37
C LEU A 93 1.35 24.12 14.58
N GLN A 94 1.75 23.44 15.64
CA GLN A 94 2.26 24.04 16.88
C GLN A 94 3.80 24.07 16.94
N ILE A 95 4.48 23.54 15.91
CA ILE A 95 5.94 23.49 15.83
C ILE A 95 6.42 24.44 14.74
N ASP A 96 7.47 25.17 15.05
CA ASP A 96 8.18 26.03 14.10
C ASP A 96 9.65 25.62 13.96
N ILE A 97 10.25 25.91 12.81
CA ILE A 97 11.68 25.66 12.56
C ILE A 97 12.43 26.95 12.84
N VAL A 98 13.23 26.97 13.90
CA VAL A 98 14.03 28.14 14.30
C VAL A 98 15.49 27.91 13.95
N GLU A 99 16.11 28.90 13.33
CA GLU A 99 17.55 28.95 13.09
C GLU A 99 18.27 29.34 14.39
N GLN A 100 18.99 28.39 15.00
CA GLN A 100 19.89 28.63 16.12
C GLN A 100 21.33 28.56 15.64
N GLY A 101 21.86 29.70 15.17
CA GLY A 101 23.19 29.77 14.56
C GLY A 101 23.24 28.94 13.27
N ASP A 102 24.13 27.95 13.22
CA ASP A 102 24.29 27.06 12.06
C ASP A 102 23.37 25.82 12.08
N LYS A 103 22.48 25.69 13.08
CA LYS A 103 21.61 24.51 13.27
C LYS A 103 20.13 24.88 13.27
N LEU A 104 19.31 24.03 12.66
CA LEU A 104 17.85 24.11 12.71
C LEU A 104 17.32 23.36 13.94
N GLU A 105 16.45 24.01 14.72
CA GLU A 105 15.77 23.40 15.88
C GLU A 105 14.25 23.52 15.78
N LEU A 106 13.55 22.50 16.27
CA LEU A 106 12.09 22.49 16.36
C LEU A 106 11.64 23.07 17.69
N VAL A 107 10.92 24.19 17.65
CA VAL A 107 10.42 24.87 18.85
C VAL A 107 8.89 24.82 18.86
N GLU A 108 8.31 24.40 20.00
CA GLU A 108 6.86 24.42 20.21
C GLU A 108 6.39 25.83 20.55
N GLN A 109 5.47 26.38 19.77
CA GLN A 109 4.97 27.75 19.93
C GLN A 109 3.64 27.85 20.69
N GLY A 110 3.12 26.74 21.24
CA GLY A 110 1.95 26.71 22.15
C GLY A 110 0.63 27.25 21.57
N SER A 111 0.62 27.68 20.31
CA SER A 111 -0.52 28.22 19.58
C SER A 111 -0.48 27.71 18.15
N GLU A 112 -1.67 27.51 17.58
CA GLU A 112 -1.81 27.03 16.20
C GLU A 112 -1.53 28.19 15.23
N GLY A 113 -0.41 28.08 14.52
CA GLY A 113 0.01 29.07 13.52
C GLY A 113 -0.54 28.78 12.13
N GLN A 114 -0.39 29.73 11.20
CA GLN A 114 -0.70 29.49 9.80
C GLN A 114 0.40 28.65 9.15
N CYS A 115 0.02 27.48 8.62
CA CYS A 115 0.95 26.55 7.97
C CYS A 115 1.54 27.11 6.65
N ASN A 116 2.86 27.36 6.66
CA ASN A 116 3.65 27.87 5.52
C ASN A 116 4.54 26.79 4.88
N SER A 117 5.81 27.09 4.57
CA SER A 117 6.77 26.11 4.05
C SER A 117 7.34 25.22 5.15
N GLU A 118 7.52 25.73 6.38
CA GLU A 118 8.13 24.98 7.48
C GLU A 118 7.26 23.79 7.92
N CYS A 119 5.96 24.00 8.15
CA CYS A 119 5.02 22.92 8.46
C CYS A 119 5.03 21.81 7.38
N LYS A 120 5.19 22.17 6.10
CA LYS A 120 5.26 21.20 4.99
C LYS A 120 6.61 20.49 4.94
N THR A 121 7.67 21.16 5.34
CA THR A 121 8.99 20.53 5.54
C THR A 121 8.92 19.52 6.67
N ILE A 122 8.27 19.85 7.79
CA ILE A 122 8.04 18.92 8.92
C ILE A 122 7.14 17.76 8.51
N GLU A 123 6.03 18.04 7.81
CA GLU A 123 5.12 17.02 7.26
C GLU A 123 5.88 16.01 6.41
N ARG A 124 6.72 16.51 5.51
CA ARG A 124 7.55 15.65 4.64
C ARG A 124 8.58 14.86 5.42
N ALA A 125 9.28 15.48 6.37
CA ALA A 125 10.22 14.77 7.25
C ALA A 125 9.52 13.69 8.09
N CYS A 126 8.29 13.96 8.54
CA CYS A 126 7.44 13.00 9.27
C CYS A 126 7.10 11.79 8.38
N GLN A 127 6.69 12.03 7.14
CA GLN A 127 6.41 10.97 6.17
C GLN A 127 7.67 10.17 5.83
N GLU A 128 8.83 10.80 5.70
CA GLU A 128 10.10 10.11 5.40
C GLU A 128 10.62 9.27 6.59
N ASN A 129 10.29 9.66 7.82
CA ASN A 129 10.58 8.88 9.02
C ASN A 129 9.68 7.65 9.16
N ARG A 130 8.58 7.60 8.41
CA ARG A 130 7.65 6.48 8.44
C ARG A 130 7.71 5.68 7.15
N THR A 131 8.22 4.46 7.25
CA THR A 131 7.96 3.47 6.20
C THR A 131 6.47 3.10 6.24
N PRO A 132 5.72 3.25 5.14
CA PRO A 132 4.37 2.68 5.06
C PRO A 132 4.43 1.20 5.43
N GLY A 133 3.50 0.76 6.28
CA GLY A 133 3.45 -0.64 6.71
C GLY A 133 3.31 -1.59 5.53
N GLU A 134 3.65 -2.86 5.74
CA GLU A 134 3.39 -3.90 4.75
C GLU A 134 1.90 -3.91 4.39
N ILE A 135 1.60 -4.11 3.10
CA ILE A 135 0.22 -4.19 2.64
C ILE A 135 -0.45 -5.34 3.37
N PHE A 136 -1.59 -5.06 4.01
CA PHE A 136 -2.35 -6.09 4.72
C PHE A 136 -2.73 -7.23 3.76
N VAL A 137 -2.11 -8.38 3.97
CA VAL A 137 -2.51 -9.64 3.32
C VAL A 137 -3.41 -10.36 4.31
N ALA A 138 -4.70 -10.41 3.99
CA ALA A 138 -5.65 -11.18 4.78
C ALA A 138 -5.17 -12.63 4.90
N LYS A 139 -5.07 -13.14 6.12
CA LYS A 139 -4.76 -14.56 6.36
C LYS A 139 -5.75 -15.42 5.58
N SER A 140 -5.26 -16.53 5.03
CA SER A 140 -6.16 -17.47 4.37
C SER A 140 -7.15 -18.05 5.40
N ALA A 141 -8.37 -18.40 4.98
CA ALA A 141 -9.40 -18.92 5.89
C ALA A 141 -8.90 -20.09 6.75
N LYS A 142 -8.02 -20.93 6.19
CA LYS A 142 -7.41 -22.07 6.89
C LYS A 142 -6.42 -21.64 7.98
N GLU A 143 -5.62 -20.61 7.74
CA GLU A 143 -4.69 -20.08 8.74
C GLU A 143 -5.44 -19.38 9.87
N ALA A 144 -6.50 -18.64 9.54
CA ALA A 144 -7.37 -18.02 10.54
C ALA A 144 -8.07 -19.07 11.42
N GLU A 145 -8.52 -20.18 10.85
CA GLU A 145 -9.10 -21.31 11.60
C GLU A 145 -8.07 -22.02 12.47
N MET A 146 -6.87 -22.31 11.95
CA MET A 146 -5.79 -22.94 12.71
C MET A 146 -5.35 -22.08 13.90
N GLU A 147 -5.25 -20.77 13.73
CA GLU A 147 -4.92 -19.84 14.80
C GLU A 147 -6.05 -19.71 15.82
N LYS A 148 -7.31 -19.72 15.38
CA LYS A 148 -8.48 -19.75 16.28
C LYS A 148 -8.49 -21.00 17.14
N ILE A 149 -8.10 -22.15 16.58
CA ILE A 149 -7.97 -23.41 17.32
C ILE A 149 -6.82 -23.32 18.33
N MET A 150 -5.62 -22.89 17.91
CA MET A 150 -4.46 -22.74 18.81
C MET A 150 -4.74 -21.77 19.97
N LYS A 151 -5.40 -20.65 19.68
CA LYS A 151 -5.80 -19.66 20.68
C LYS A 151 -6.88 -20.16 21.64
N SER A 152 -7.73 -21.10 21.20
CA SER A 152 -8.70 -21.74 22.09
C SER A 152 -8.07 -22.74 23.06
N MET A 153 -6.85 -23.21 22.78
CA MET A 153 -6.07 -24.08 23.66
C MET A 153 -5.18 -23.28 24.65
N GLU A 154 -4.80 -22.05 24.31
CA GLU A 154 -4.07 -21.14 25.22
C GLU A 154 -4.96 -20.69 26.39
N GLY A 155 -4.84 -21.38 27.52
CA GLY A 155 -5.54 -21.07 28.76
C GLY A 155 -6.37 -22.20 29.34
N MET A 156 -6.45 -23.35 28.67
CA MET A 156 -6.99 -24.56 29.30
C MET A 156 -5.99 -25.08 30.34
N PRO A 157 -6.35 -25.14 31.63
CA PRO A 157 -5.55 -25.84 32.63
C PRO A 157 -5.42 -27.29 32.16
N GLY A 158 -4.18 -27.79 32.07
CA GLY A 158 -3.91 -29.16 31.66
C GLY A 158 -4.84 -30.12 32.38
N ALA A 159 -5.69 -30.81 31.60
CA ALA A 159 -6.58 -31.82 32.13
C ALA A 159 -5.72 -32.86 32.87
N PRO A 160 -6.02 -33.20 34.13
CA PRO A 160 -5.26 -34.18 34.88
C PRO A 160 -5.51 -35.55 34.22
N GLY A 161 -4.55 -36.03 33.41
CA GLY A 161 -4.62 -37.34 32.79
C GLY A 161 -4.10 -37.47 31.36
N MET A 162 -3.80 -36.37 30.66
CA MET A 162 -3.30 -36.46 29.28
C MET A 162 -1.78 -36.75 29.27
N LYS A 163 -1.42 -38.03 29.19
CA LYS A 163 -0.03 -38.46 28.96
C LYS A 163 0.36 -38.10 27.52
N MET A 164 1.44 -37.35 27.34
CA MET A 164 2.04 -37.20 26.00
C MET A 164 2.64 -38.56 25.61
N TYR A 165 2.03 -39.26 24.65
CA TYR A 165 2.65 -40.45 24.09
C TYR A 165 3.83 -40.04 23.21
N SER A 166 4.98 -40.65 23.45
CA SER A 166 6.16 -40.42 22.60
C SER A 166 5.99 -41.14 21.25
N ARG A 167 6.61 -40.63 20.18
CA ARG A 167 6.59 -41.23 18.82
C ARG A 167 6.82 -42.75 18.87
N ASP A 168 7.69 -43.20 19.75
CA ASP A 168 8.06 -44.61 19.90
C ASP A 168 6.94 -45.45 20.58
N GLU A 169 6.11 -44.88 21.45
CA GLU A 169 4.95 -45.57 22.04
C GLU A 169 3.80 -45.75 21.02
N LEU A 170 3.64 -44.79 20.10
CA LEU A 170 2.69 -44.89 19.00
C LEU A 170 3.10 -45.93 17.95
N MET A 171 4.41 -46.10 17.72
CA MET A 171 4.95 -47.10 16.80
C MET A 171 4.97 -48.51 17.42
N ASN A 172 5.01 -48.63 18.74
CA ASN A 172 5.03 -49.91 19.45
C ASN A 172 3.62 -50.47 19.73
N GLN A 173 2.55 -49.70 19.50
CA GLN A 173 1.19 -50.22 19.44
C GLN A 173 0.96 -50.83 18.06
N ASN A 174 1.17 -52.14 17.98
CA ASN A 174 0.89 -52.95 16.80
C ASN A 174 -0.62 -52.97 16.51
N PHE A 175 -1.11 -52.00 15.74
CA PHE A 175 -2.45 -52.04 15.16
C PHE A 175 -2.46 -53.11 14.05
N GLY A 176 -2.74 -54.35 14.45
CA GLY A 176 -3.06 -55.43 13.51
C GLY A 176 -2.98 -56.83 14.12
N GLY A 177 -4.10 -57.56 14.10
CA GLY A 177 -4.17 -58.99 14.39
C GLY A 177 -5.57 -59.51 14.72
N GLU A 178 -6.33 -59.75 13.65
CA GLU A 178 -7.60 -60.49 13.45
C GLU A 178 -7.97 -61.62 14.45
N ASP A 179 -9.25 -61.69 14.89
CA ASP A 179 -10.21 -62.75 14.51
C ASP A 179 -11.46 -62.86 15.45
N ALA A 180 -12.61 -63.04 14.77
CA ALA A 180 -13.82 -63.81 15.13
C ALA A 180 -14.87 -63.26 16.13
N ASP A 181 -16.04 -62.97 15.52
CA ASP A 181 -17.41 -63.28 15.93
C ASP A 181 -18.00 -62.58 17.18
N ASP A 182 -18.73 -61.50 16.92
CA ASP A 182 -20.06 -61.31 17.52
C ASP A 182 -20.98 -60.68 16.45
N GLU A 183 -21.98 -61.46 16.06
CA GLU A 183 -23.13 -61.01 15.26
C GLU A 183 -23.92 -60.02 16.10
N ASP A 184 -23.82 -58.73 15.79
CA ASP A 184 -24.84 -57.74 16.15
C ASP A 184 -25.15 -56.91 14.90
N ASP A 185 -26.34 -57.17 14.35
CA ASP A 185 -26.96 -56.45 13.25
C ASP A 185 -27.06 -54.95 13.57
N ASP A 186 -26.42 -54.12 12.74
CA ASP A 186 -26.95 -52.83 12.26
C ASP A 186 -26.00 -52.27 11.18
N ASP A 187 -26.16 -52.77 9.96
CA ASP A 187 -25.61 -52.18 8.74
C ASP A 187 -26.21 -50.78 8.52
N GLU A 188 -25.50 -49.72 8.92
CA GLU A 188 -25.72 -48.38 8.34
C GLU A 188 -24.53 -48.01 7.45
N ASP A 189 -24.67 -48.43 6.18
CA ASP A 189 -23.92 -48.01 5.02
C ASP A 189 -23.54 -46.52 5.07
N THR A 190 -22.27 -46.20 5.35
CA THR A 190 -21.69 -44.93 4.88
C THR A 190 -21.40 -45.03 3.38
N GLN A 191 -22.48 -45.10 2.61
CA GLN A 191 -22.48 -44.86 1.18
C GLN A 191 -22.04 -43.41 0.94
N ILE A 192 -20.74 -43.22 0.73
CA ILE A 192 -20.24 -42.05 0.00
C ILE A 192 -21.05 -42.01 -1.29
N PRO A 193 -21.84 -40.96 -1.56
CA PRO A 193 -22.73 -40.95 -2.71
C PRO A 193 -21.87 -41.07 -3.96
N SER A 194 -22.00 -42.18 -4.68
CA SER A 194 -21.25 -42.52 -5.90
C SER A 194 -21.33 -41.42 -6.98
N LYS A 195 -22.31 -40.52 -6.88
CA LYS A 195 -22.42 -39.29 -7.68
C LYS A 195 -21.32 -38.25 -7.39
N LEU A 196 -20.84 -38.13 -6.16
CA LEU A 196 -19.82 -37.14 -5.79
C LEU A 196 -18.43 -37.54 -6.32
N GLY A 197 -18.09 -38.84 -6.26
CA GLY A 197 -16.84 -39.38 -6.83
C GLY A 197 -16.75 -39.26 -8.35
N LYS A 198 -17.89 -39.38 -9.06
CA LYS A 198 -17.95 -39.11 -10.52
C LYS A 198 -17.72 -37.63 -10.82
N VAL A 199 -18.38 -36.72 -10.10
CA VAL A 199 -18.27 -35.27 -10.31
C VAL A 199 -16.85 -34.76 -10.03
N LEU A 200 -16.13 -35.33 -9.06
CA LEU A 200 -14.75 -34.96 -8.77
C LEU A 200 -13.78 -35.40 -9.88
N ARG A 201 -13.90 -36.64 -10.40
CA ARG A 201 -13.08 -37.11 -11.53
C ARG A 201 -13.38 -36.37 -12.83
N GLU A 202 -14.65 -36.02 -13.05
CA GLU A 202 -15.09 -35.27 -14.24
C GLU A 202 -14.66 -33.79 -14.19
N LYS A 203 -14.59 -33.18 -12.99
CA LYS A 203 -13.98 -31.84 -12.81
C LYS A 203 -12.47 -31.85 -12.97
N GLU A 204 -11.77 -32.90 -12.55
CA GLU A 204 -10.32 -33.01 -12.73
C GLU A 204 -9.93 -33.16 -14.20
N SER A 205 -10.66 -33.99 -14.96
CA SER A 205 -10.42 -34.15 -16.39
C SER A 205 -10.70 -32.86 -17.16
N ALA A 206 -11.81 -32.17 -16.88
CA ALA A 206 -12.14 -30.87 -17.50
C ALA A 206 -11.13 -29.76 -17.16
N LYS A 207 -10.58 -29.75 -15.94
CA LYS A 207 -9.54 -28.79 -15.53
C LYS A 207 -8.21 -29.04 -16.24
N SER A 208 -7.86 -30.31 -16.50
CA SER A 208 -6.66 -30.66 -17.26
C SER A 208 -6.78 -30.27 -18.74
N ASP A 209 -7.94 -30.47 -19.37
CA ASP A 209 -8.20 -30.09 -20.77
C ASP A 209 -8.23 -28.56 -20.95
N LEU A 210 -8.85 -27.82 -20.01
CA LEU A 210 -8.83 -26.35 -20.02
C LEU A 210 -7.42 -25.80 -19.88
N LYS A 211 -6.58 -26.38 -19.01
CA LYS A 211 -5.17 -26.00 -18.89
C LYS A 211 -4.42 -26.23 -20.20
N GLN A 212 -4.61 -27.38 -20.86
CA GLN A 212 -3.97 -27.66 -22.14
C GLN A 212 -4.41 -26.68 -23.23
N ARG A 213 -5.69 -26.33 -23.31
CA ARG A 213 -6.22 -25.32 -24.24
C ARG A 213 -5.60 -23.94 -24.04
N ILE A 214 -5.49 -23.47 -22.79
CA ILE A 214 -4.88 -22.17 -22.46
C ILE A 214 -3.39 -22.17 -22.82
N THR A 215 -2.66 -23.24 -22.48
CA THR A 215 -1.23 -23.34 -22.76
C THR A 215 -0.95 -23.33 -24.26
N ASN A 216 -1.77 -24.04 -25.05
CA ASN A 216 -1.68 -24.04 -26.51
C ASN A 216 -2.05 -22.67 -27.12
N GLY A 217 -3.00 -21.95 -26.52
CA GLY A 217 -3.36 -20.58 -26.93
C GLY A 217 -2.20 -19.58 -26.75
N ILE A 218 -1.50 -19.66 -25.62
CA ILE A 218 -0.34 -18.81 -25.30
C ILE A 218 0.87 -19.18 -26.18
N LEU A 219 1.11 -20.48 -26.41
CA LEU A 219 2.19 -20.93 -27.30
C LEU A 219 2.00 -20.46 -28.74
N LYS A 220 0.76 -20.54 -29.27
CA LYS A 220 0.45 -20.07 -30.62
C LYS A 220 0.63 -18.55 -30.77
N THR A 221 0.20 -17.76 -29.78
CA THR A 221 0.40 -16.30 -29.79
C THR A 221 1.87 -15.92 -29.64
N LYS A 222 2.65 -16.67 -28.87
CA LYS A 222 4.11 -16.49 -28.77
C LYS A 222 4.82 -16.79 -30.08
N GLU A 223 4.42 -17.85 -30.79
CA GLU A 223 5.01 -18.20 -32.09
C GLU A 223 4.69 -17.18 -33.19
N THR A 224 3.46 -16.66 -33.25
CA THR A 224 3.12 -15.58 -34.18
C THR A 224 3.87 -14.29 -33.86
N LEU A 225 3.96 -13.89 -32.58
CA LEU A 225 4.77 -12.73 -32.17
C LEU A 225 6.26 -12.91 -32.52
N LYS A 226 6.81 -14.12 -32.33
CA LYS A 226 8.22 -14.42 -32.67
C LYS A 226 8.48 -14.31 -34.18
N LYS A 227 7.54 -14.72 -35.03
CA LYS A 227 7.64 -14.54 -36.49
C LYS A 227 7.66 -13.07 -36.87
N HIS A 228 6.76 -12.27 -36.30
CA HIS A 228 6.70 -10.83 -36.57
C HIS A 228 7.95 -10.10 -36.04
N ALA A 229 8.46 -10.47 -34.88
CA ALA A 229 9.70 -9.92 -34.32
C ALA A 229 10.93 -10.22 -35.21
N ASN A 230 11.04 -11.45 -35.73
CA ASN A 230 12.12 -11.82 -36.64
C ASN A 230 12.03 -11.14 -38.01
N GLN A 231 10.82 -10.83 -38.48
CA GLN A 231 10.62 -10.11 -39.73
C GLN A 231 11.03 -8.63 -39.58
N VAL A 232 10.63 -7.99 -38.48
CA VAL A 232 11.02 -6.61 -38.15
C VAL A 232 12.53 -6.51 -37.90
N SER A 233 13.12 -7.47 -37.18
CA SER A 233 14.56 -7.47 -36.92
C SER A 233 15.38 -7.64 -38.20
N ASN A 234 14.96 -8.53 -39.11
CA ASN A 234 15.62 -8.70 -40.41
C ASN A 234 15.44 -7.49 -41.32
N TRP A 235 14.29 -6.81 -41.27
CA TRP A 235 14.06 -5.57 -42.00
C TRP A 235 14.99 -4.46 -41.51
N LEU A 236 15.07 -4.24 -40.19
CA LEU A 236 16.01 -3.29 -39.57
C LEU A 236 17.47 -3.61 -39.91
N ARG A 237 17.84 -4.89 -39.93
CA ARG A 237 19.20 -5.33 -40.26
C ARG A 237 19.57 -5.12 -41.74
N LYS A 238 18.58 -5.13 -42.65
CA LYS A 238 18.78 -4.83 -44.08
C LYS A 238 18.88 -3.32 -44.31
N THR A 239 18.02 -2.52 -43.68
CA THR A 239 18.07 -1.06 -43.78
C THR A 239 19.38 -0.52 -43.21
N TRP A 240 19.84 -1.02 -42.06
CA TRP A 240 21.14 -0.65 -41.50
C TRP A 240 22.34 -1.02 -42.38
N ARG A 241 22.28 -2.15 -43.12
CA ARG A 241 23.34 -2.53 -44.06
C ARG A 241 23.34 -1.68 -45.33
N GLY A 242 22.18 -1.19 -45.78
CA GLY A 242 22.07 -0.23 -46.88
C GLY A 242 22.69 1.13 -46.56
N LEU A 243 22.51 1.61 -45.33
CA LEU A 243 23.07 2.87 -44.81
C LEU A 243 24.59 2.83 -44.58
N LYS A 244 25.19 1.64 -44.43
CA LYS A 244 26.63 1.46 -44.18
C LYS A 244 27.50 1.29 -45.43
N LYS A 245 26.97 1.45 -46.66
CA LYS A 245 27.84 1.57 -47.84
C LYS A 245 28.59 2.90 -47.74
N PRO A 246 29.94 2.92 -47.67
CA PRO A 246 30.68 4.17 -47.57
C PRO A 246 30.51 4.95 -48.88
N ALA A 247 30.18 6.23 -48.77
CA ALA A 247 30.36 7.18 -49.85
C ALA A 247 31.83 7.13 -50.27
N SER A 248 32.09 6.60 -51.47
CA SER A 248 33.39 6.67 -52.13
C SER A 248 33.75 8.14 -52.33
N LYS A 249 34.47 8.73 -51.37
CA LYS A 249 35.07 10.07 -51.52
C LYS A 249 36.30 9.96 -52.42
N LYS A 250 36.21 10.59 -53.60
CA LYS A 250 37.34 11.05 -54.42
C LYS A 250 38.37 11.76 -53.53
N SER A 251 39.63 11.32 -53.54
CA SER A 251 40.73 12.06 -52.95
C SER A 251 41.31 13.05 -53.96
N THR A 252 41.10 14.34 -53.74
CA THR A 252 41.98 15.40 -54.25
C THR A 252 43.22 15.45 -53.36
N LYS A 253 44.40 15.17 -53.93
CA LYS A 253 45.69 15.49 -53.30
C LYS A 253 46.38 16.56 -54.12
N ALA A 254 46.57 17.70 -53.47
CA ALA A 254 47.43 18.78 -53.89
C ALA A 254 48.89 18.30 -53.92
N ASN A 255 49.59 18.61 -55.01
CA ASN A 255 51.05 18.52 -55.08
C ASN A 255 51.63 19.90 -54.81
N LYS A 256 52.46 20.02 -53.77
CA LYS A 256 53.40 21.12 -53.58
C LYS A 256 54.67 20.56 -52.93
N ALA A 257 55.75 20.52 -53.72
CA ALA A 257 57.16 20.28 -53.42
C ALA A 257 57.84 20.10 -54.80
N GLU A 258 58.92 20.73 -55.24
CA GLU A 258 59.91 21.69 -54.75
C GLU A 258 60.57 22.35 -55.99
N LEU A 259 61.29 23.47 -55.77
CA LEU A 259 62.20 24.22 -56.67
C LEU A 259 61.59 25.03 -57.83
#